data_AF-A0A958MCD3-F1
#
_entry.id   AF-A0A958MCD3-F1
#
_cell.length_a   1.000
_cell.length_b   1.000
_cell.length_c   1.000
_cell.angle_alpha   90.00
_cell.angle_beta   90.00
_cell.angle_gamma   90.00
#
_symmetry.space_group_name_H-M   'P 1'
#
loop_
_entity.id
_entity.type
_entity.pdbx_description
1 polymer ?
#
loop_
_entity_poly.entity_id
_entity_poly.type
_entity_poly.pdbx_seq_one_letter_code
_entity_poly.pdbx_strand_id
1 'polypeptide(L)'
;MLRYVFFACLLPIQIWAASIETENSCLILRSSARINSLRRGCVRSTNSEGEKAFVEVLGEARNGYYPVRVAGRAGYMAARYIKLDEDQQSVELVSRAAKNGALSPSDRQATSLHGKRAIHQPASYACKEIAQSKSSFVKQKISKTTKYFTPLFADLNNGRRRLCLNVEGSCIVGNTLWNYPAKRTNLTHTSCKFGFGNGKNKTYNPTNCLDPCKTIAADQSIYPKGTLVFIPGMAGKICPQSGKPVDGCFVVGDIGHAIKGKGRFDLFTGECKNYKANTNTCADKYMNDFRVAKGASFYVVPRSHSLARSMVDDQRSTIEAGWRPPEYIQYAEGPIQQTEF
;
A
#
# COMPACT_ATOMS: atom_id res chain seq x y z
N MET A 1 28.36 46.97 38.20
CA MET A 1 28.80 46.10 37.08
C MET A 1 27.77 44.99 36.90
N LEU A 2 27.51 44.60 35.63
CA LEU A 2 26.52 43.63 35.10
C LEU A 2 25.05 44.16 35.05
N ARG A 3 24.43 44.43 33.89
CA ARG A 3 23.98 43.57 32.73
C ARG A 3 22.93 42.52 33.17
N TYR A 4 21.76 42.23 32.58
CA TYR A 4 21.15 42.19 31.23
C TYR A 4 19.61 42.39 31.40
N VAL A 5 18.76 42.97 30.53
CA VAL A 5 18.45 42.76 29.09
C VAL A 5 17.58 41.51 28.82
N PHE A 6 16.34 41.79 28.36
CA PHE A 6 15.36 40.96 27.61
C PHE A 6 14.64 39.79 28.30
N PHE A 7 13.36 40.02 28.65
CA PHE A 7 12.36 38.95 28.69
C PHE A 7 11.92 38.64 27.25
N ALA A 8 12.53 37.61 26.66
CA ALA A 8 12.02 36.98 25.45
C ALA A 8 10.77 36.17 25.81
N CYS A 9 9.71 36.38 25.04
CA CYS A 9 8.47 35.62 25.06
C CYS A 9 8.75 34.15 24.75
N LEU A 10 8.92 33.33 25.79
CA LEU A 10 9.02 31.88 25.68
C LEU A 10 7.60 31.30 25.70
N LEU A 11 7.02 31.11 24.53
CA LEU A 11 5.93 30.15 24.38
C LEU A 11 6.46 28.77 24.79
N PRO A 12 5.72 27.98 25.58
CA PRO A 12 6.17 26.64 25.96
C PRO A 12 6.25 25.77 24.71
N ILE A 13 7.47 25.43 24.31
CA ILE A 13 7.71 24.36 23.34
C ILE A 13 7.23 23.09 24.04
N GLN A 14 6.04 22.59 23.67
CA GLN A 14 5.58 21.29 24.14
C GLN A 14 6.51 20.22 23.57
N ILE A 15 7.34 19.65 24.44
CA ILE A 15 8.25 18.57 24.13
C ILE A 15 7.47 17.28 24.30
N TRP A 16 7.20 16.58 23.20
CA TRP A 16 6.54 15.28 23.24
C TRP A 16 7.61 14.20 23.06
N ALA A 17 7.71 13.28 24.02
CA ALA A 17 8.57 12.11 23.91
C ALA A 17 7.80 11.02 23.16
N ALA A 18 8.43 10.42 22.16
CA ALA A 18 7.85 9.33 21.37
C ALA A 18 8.76 8.11 21.41
N SER A 19 8.16 6.92 21.62
CA SER A 19 8.85 5.64 21.51
C SER A 19 8.57 4.98 20.16
N ILE A 20 9.61 4.39 19.56
CA ILE A 20 9.55 3.69 18.28
C ILE A 20 9.41 2.19 18.55
N GLU A 21 8.43 1.54 17.92
CA GLU A 21 8.33 0.08 17.87
C GLU A 21 8.33 -0.40 16.42
N THR A 22 9.49 -0.88 15.97
CA THR A 22 9.58 -1.87 14.89
C THR A 22 10.84 -2.70 15.13
N GLU A 23 10.80 -4.02 14.98
CA GLU A 23 12.06 -4.78 14.93
C GLU A 23 12.69 -4.60 13.54
N ASN A 24 13.96 -4.17 13.52
CA ASN A 24 14.88 -4.19 12.37
C ASN A 24 14.55 -3.35 11.12
N SER A 25 13.65 -2.36 11.17
CA SER A 25 13.42 -1.45 10.04
C SER A 25 14.03 -0.06 10.27
N CYS A 26 14.90 0.32 9.34
CA CYS A 26 15.55 1.63 9.27
C CYS A 26 14.51 2.76 9.07
N LEU A 27 14.36 3.64 10.07
CA LEU A 27 13.53 4.84 9.94
C LEU A 27 14.30 5.97 9.28
N ILE A 28 13.70 6.58 8.27
CA ILE A 28 14.36 7.58 7.43
C ILE A 28 14.21 8.96 8.07
N LEU A 29 15.33 9.57 8.45
CA LEU A 29 15.41 10.97 8.85
C LEU A 29 15.63 11.86 7.62
N ARG A 30 14.82 12.91 7.49
CA ARG A 30 14.78 13.77 6.31
C ARG A 30 15.19 15.21 6.58
N SER A 31 15.62 15.94 5.54
CA SER A 31 16.00 17.35 5.67
C SER A 31 14.82 18.34 5.70
N SER A 32 13.63 17.93 5.24
CA SER A 32 12.40 18.72 5.36
C SER A 32 11.15 17.83 5.43
N ALA A 33 10.03 18.38 5.88
CA ALA A 33 8.70 17.76 6.02
C ALA A 33 8.03 17.40 4.67
N ARG A 34 8.76 16.70 3.80
CA ARG A 34 8.36 16.31 2.44
C ARG A 34 9.08 15.03 2.06
N ILE A 35 8.42 14.14 1.33
CA ILE A 35 8.96 12.81 1.00
C ILE A 35 10.13 12.81 -0.03
N ASN A 36 10.35 13.94 -0.72
CA ASN A 36 11.44 14.12 -1.70
C ASN A 36 12.63 14.91 -1.16
N SER A 37 12.62 15.25 0.13
CA SER A 37 13.76 15.91 0.74
C SER A 37 14.91 14.93 0.96
N LEU A 38 16.13 15.46 1.04
CA LEU A 38 17.34 14.67 1.19
C LEU A 38 17.23 13.78 2.44
N ARG A 39 17.61 12.52 2.29
CA ARG A 39 17.76 11.60 3.42
C ARG A 39 19.00 12.03 4.20
N ARG A 40 18.80 12.43 5.45
CA ARG A 40 19.89 12.82 6.37
C ARG A 40 20.49 11.63 7.10
N GLY A 41 19.76 10.52 7.17
CA GLY A 41 20.26 9.30 7.78
C GLY A 41 19.17 8.29 8.04
N CYS A 42 19.62 7.19 8.64
CA CYS A 42 18.81 6.11 9.13
C CYS A 42 18.86 6.11 10.66
N VAL A 43 17.71 6.03 11.30
CA VAL A 43 17.58 5.78 12.73
C VAL A 43 17.05 4.36 12.89
N ARG A 44 17.78 3.52 13.64
CA ARG A 44 17.23 2.23 14.05
C ARG A 44 16.27 2.45 15.22
N SER A 45 15.17 1.74 15.17
CA SER A 45 14.16 1.68 16.23
C SER A 45 14.71 1.12 17.55
N THR A 46 15.75 0.28 17.48
CA THR A 46 16.45 -0.29 18.63
C THR A 46 17.98 -0.20 18.50
N ASN A 47 18.69 -0.12 19.63
CA ASN A 47 20.14 -0.25 19.66
C ASN A 47 20.57 -1.75 19.56
N SER A 48 21.88 -2.02 19.54
CA SER A 48 22.43 -3.38 19.46
C SER A 48 22.06 -4.29 20.64
N GLU A 49 21.53 -3.71 21.72
CA GLU A 49 21.12 -4.39 22.95
C GLU A 49 19.59 -4.54 23.03
N GLY A 50 18.87 -4.07 22.00
CA GLY A 50 17.41 -4.18 21.92
C GLY A 50 16.64 -3.03 22.59
N GLU A 51 17.32 -2.03 23.14
CA GLU A 51 16.67 -0.88 23.77
C GLU A 51 16.11 0.09 22.72
N LYS A 52 14.92 0.63 22.99
CA LYS A 52 14.21 1.54 22.07
C LYS A 52 14.94 2.88 21.91
N ALA A 53 15.00 3.37 20.68
CA ALA A 53 15.54 4.70 20.38
C ALA A 53 14.54 5.80 20.78
N PHE A 54 15.00 6.77 21.55
CA PHE A 54 14.21 7.95 21.94
C PHE A 54 14.17 8.99 20.83
N VAL A 55 12.97 9.46 20.50
CA VAL A 55 12.74 10.53 19.54
C VAL A 55 12.11 11.72 20.25
N GLU A 56 12.79 12.86 20.20
CA GLU A 56 12.25 14.11 20.68
C GLU A 56 11.48 14.78 19.54
N VAL A 57 10.19 15.03 19.74
CA VAL A 57 9.36 15.75 18.78
C VAL A 57 9.42 17.24 19.09
N LEU A 58 9.87 18.03 18.11
CA LEU A 58 10.21 19.45 18.27
C LEU A 58 9.04 20.39 17.93
N GLY A 59 7.90 19.86 17.53
CA GLY A 59 6.73 20.63 17.12
C GLY A 59 5.73 19.82 16.32
N GLU A 60 4.67 20.50 15.86
CA GLU A 60 3.54 19.87 15.18
C GLU A 60 3.91 19.22 13.83
N ALA A 61 3.14 18.20 13.45
CA ALA A 61 3.29 17.55 12.16
C ALA A 61 2.93 18.50 11.00
N ARG A 62 3.76 18.50 9.95
CA ARG A 62 3.48 19.19 8.70
C ARG A 62 3.62 18.21 7.54
N ASN A 63 2.63 18.14 6.66
CA ASN A 63 2.57 17.18 5.54
C ASN A 63 2.79 15.71 5.96
N GLY A 64 2.33 15.31 7.14
CA GLY A 64 2.51 13.96 7.67
C GLY A 64 3.92 13.65 8.19
N TYR A 65 4.72 14.66 8.53
CA TYR A 65 6.03 14.50 9.17
C TYR A 65 6.14 15.35 10.43
N TYR A 66 6.65 14.78 11.51
CA TYR A 66 7.07 15.53 12.70
C TYR A 66 8.50 16.06 12.51
N PRO A 67 8.80 17.31 12.89
CA PRO A 67 10.17 17.72 13.17
C PRO A 67 10.66 17.00 14.42
N VAL A 68 11.83 16.35 14.34
CA VAL A 68 12.36 15.52 15.43
C VAL A 68 13.85 15.73 15.66
N ARG A 69 14.32 15.45 16.87
CA ARG A 69 15.73 15.28 17.22
C ARG A 69 15.95 13.85 17.76
N VAL A 70 16.92 13.15 17.19
CA VAL A 70 17.29 11.78 17.58
C VAL A 70 18.80 11.66 17.62
N ALA A 71 19.36 11.20 18.74
CA ALA A 71 20.81 11.07 18.95
C ALA A 71 21.60 12.32 18.51
N GLY A 72 21.10 13.52 18.86
CA GLY A 72 21.72 14.81 18.53
C GLY A 72 21.51 15.32 17.09
N ARG A 73 20.80 14.59 16.22
CA ARG A 73 20.56 14.98 14.82
C ARG A 73 19.11 15.43 14.62
N ALA A 74 18.94 16.65 14.08
CA ALA A 74 17.64 17.21 13.75
C ALA A 74 17.21 16.90 12.30
N GLY A 75 15.95 16.56 12.13
CA GLY A 75 15.34 16.32 10.82
C GLY A 75 13.83 16.09 10.91
N TYR A 76 13.28 15.48 9.88
CA TYR A 76 11.85 15.20 9.79
C TYR A 76 11.61 13.70 9.64
N MET A 77 10.67 13.17 10.41
CA MET A 77 10.30 11.75 10.41
C MET A 77 8.80 11.61 10.20
N ALA A 78 8.39 10.61 9.42
CA ALA A 78 6.98 10.47 9.06
C ALA A 78 6.15 10.17 10.32
N ALA A 79 5.06 10.91 10.51
CA ALA A 79 4.20 10.85 11.70
C ALA A 79 3.66 9.44 11.96
N ARG A 80 3.48 8.65 10.90
CA ARG A 80 3.09 7.23 10.96
C ARG A 80 4.05 6.31 11.73
N TYR A 81 5.26 6.77 12.04
CA TYR A 81 6.28 6.02 12.81
C TYR A 81 6.48 6.55 14.23
N ILE A 82 5.71 7.56 14.64
CA ILE A 82 5.89 8.28 15.91
C ILE A 82 4.56 8.20 16.66
N LYS A 83 4.57 7.53 17.82
CA LYS A 83 3.47 7.56 18.78
C LYS A 83 3.77 8.66 19.80
N LEU A 84 2.89 9.64 19.93
CA LEU A 84 2.98 10.66 20.98
C LEU A 84 2.24 10.14 22.20
N ASP A 85 2.87 10.12 23.37
CA ASP A 85 2.16 9.94 24.64
C ASP A 85 1.60 11.29 25.08
N GLU A 86 0.30 11.32 25.39
CA GLU A 86 -0.42 12.58 25.65
C GLU A 86 -0.21 13.18 27.06
N ASP A 87 0.47 12.47 27.98
CA ASP A 87 0.69 12.94 29.35
C ASP A 87 2.16 12.73 29.78
N GLN A 88 2.89 13.83 30.00
CA GLN A 88 4.22 13.76 30.61
C GLN A 88 4.12 13.62 32.13
N GLN A 89 4.33 12.40 32.65
CA GLN A 89 5.35 12.04 33.66
C GLN A 89 5.11 10.59 34.17
N SER A 90 6.01 9.67 33.81
CA SER A 90 6.11 8.24 34.19
C SER A 90 5.17 7.22 33.50
N VAL A 91 5.68 5.99 33.38
CA VAL A 91 5.36 4.96 32.37
C VAL A 91 4.98 3.64 33.05
N GLU A 92 3.95 2.94 32.56
CA GLU A 92 3.76 1.50 32.81
C GLU A 92 3.18 0.77 31.58
N LEU A 93 3.68 -0.45 31.35
CA LEU A 93 3.45 -1.35 30.22
C LEU A 93 2.19 -2.20 30.42
N VAL A 94 1.37 -2.39 29.37
CA VAL A 94 0.37 -3.47 29.38
C VAL A 94 0.98 -4.75 28.82
N SER A 95 1.18 -5.73 29.71
CA SER A 95 1.46 -7.12 29.37
C SER A 95 0.19 -7.97 29.46
N ARG A 96 0.07 -9.01 28.61
CA ARG A 96 -0.43 -10.31 29.07
C ARG A 96 0.45 -11.44 28.52
N ALA A 97 0.76 -12.34 29.44
CA ALA A 97 1.79 -13.37 29.35
C ALA A 97 1.49 -14.46 28.32
N ALA A 98 2.48 -14.77 27.48
CA ALA A 98 2.62 -16.08 26.86
C ALA A 98 3.27 -17.02 27.89
N LYS A 99 2.51 -17.97 28.45
CA LYS A 99 3.11 -19.13 29.12
C LYS A 99 3.22 -20.27 28.12
N ASN A 100 4.49 -20.64 27.92
CA ASN A 100 5.04 -21.95 27.55
C ASN A 100 4.62 -22.57 26.22
N GLY A 101 5.61 -22.62 25.33
CA GLY A 101 5.66 -23.51 24.18
C GLY A 101 6.86 -23.16 23.33
N ALA A 102 8.05 -23.65 23.72
CA ALA A 102 9.20 -23.67 22.84
C ALA A 102 8.81 -24.43 21.55
N LEU A 103 8.62 -23.70 20.45
CA LEU A 103 8.34 -24.30 19.16
C LEU A 103 9.65 -24.66 18.47
N SER A 104 9.75 -25.95 18.18
CA SER A 104 10.78 -26.66 17.42
C SER A 104 11.15 -25.96 16.09
N PRO A 105 12.37 -26.16 15.54
CA PRO A 105 12.80 -25.61 14.25
C PRO A 105 11.97 -26.01 13.00
N SER A 106 10.82 -26.67 13.16
CA SER A 106 9.95 -27.12 12.07
C SER A 106 8.88 -26.13 11.61
N ASP A 107 8.66 -25.01 12.29
CA ASP A 107 7.63 -24.03 11.92
C ASP A 107 8.07 -23.02 10.86
N ARG A 108 8.69 -23.52 9.78
CA ARG A 108 8.63 -22.83 8.49
C ARG A 108 7.22 -23.00 7.98
N GLN A 109 6.42 -21.96 8.18
CA GLN A 109 5.05 -21.82 7.69
C GLN A 109 4.95 -22.25 6.21
N ALA A 110 4.61 -23.52 5.99
CA ALA A 110 3.99 -23.98 4.77
C ALA A 110 2.60 -23.33 4.77
N THR A 111 2.49 -22.17 4.13
CA THR A 111 1.20 -21.52 3.87
C THR A 111 0.29 -22.52 3.19
N SER A 112 -0.85 -22.81 3.83
CA SER A 112 -1.94 -23.65 3.32
C SER A 112 -2.13 -23.49 1.79
N LEU A 113 -1.95 -24.60 1.07
CA LEU A 113 -1.88 -24.69 -0.40
C LEU A 113 -3.20 -24.39 -1.15
N HIS A 114 -4.24 -23.84 -0.50
CA HIS A 114 -5.58 -23.74 -1.09
C HIS A 114 -6.36 -22.43 -0.82
N GLY A 115 -5.73 -21.43 -0.18
CA GLY A 115 -6.35 -20.15 0.16
C GLY A 115 -5.79 -18.97 -0.65
N LYS A 116 -6.61 -17.94 -0.89
CA LYS A 116 -6.09 -16.63 -1.29
C LYS A 116 -5.22 -16.06 -0.19
N ARG A 117 -4.15 -15.36 -0.54
CA ARG A 117 -3.35 -14.60 0.43
C ARG A 117 -4.17 -13.44 0.98
N ALA A 118 -4.23 -13.36 2.31
CA ALA A 118 -4.82 -12.21 2.98
C ALA A 118 -4.02 -10.95 2.64
N ILE A 119 -4.73 -9.85 2.40
CA ILE A 119 -4.14 -8.53 2.26
C ILE A 119 -4.93 -7.53 3.07
N HIS A 120 -4.21 -6.56 3.61
CA HIS A 120 -4.80 -5.37 4.18
C HIS A 120 -4.59 -4.19 3.24
N GLN A 121 -5.69 -3.52 2.88
CA GLN A 121 -5.67 -2.39 1.96
C GLN A 121 -6.49 -1.24 2.56
N PRO A 122 -5.89 -0.44 3.44
CA PRO A 122 -6.61 0.68 4.03
C PRO A 122 -6.97 1.70 2.95
N ALA A 123 -8.04 2.45 3.21
CA ALA A 123 -8.37 3.61 2.39
C ALA A 123 -7.21 4.62 2.46
N SER A 124 -6.71 5.07 1.30
CA SER A 124 -5.61 6.04 1.30
C SER A 124 -6.13 7.44 1.61
N TYR A 125 -5.42 8.18 2.45
CA TYR A 125 -5.66 9.60 2.68
C TYR A 125 -5.71 10.38 1.35
N ALA A 126 -4.78 10.10 0.45
CA ALA A 126 -4.74 10.77 -0.86
C ALA A 126 -6.00 10.50 -1.70
N CYS A 127 -6.59 9.31 -1.59
CA CYS A 127 -7.85 9.02 -2.28
C CYS A 127 -9.02 9.82 -1.71
N LYS A 128 -9.08 9.98 -0.38
CA LYS A 128 -10.11 10.79 0.29
C LYS A 128 -10.05 12.24 -0.18
N GLU A 129 -8.86 12.82 -0.21
CA GLU A 129 -8.63 14.18 -0.71
C GLU A 129 -9.07 14.33 -2.18
N ILE A 130 -8.73 13.35 -3.03
CA ILE A 130 -9.16 13.38 -4.44
C ILE A 130 -10.67 13.28 -4.56
N ALA A 131 -11.34 12.48 -3.73
CA ALA A 131 -12.78 12.36 -3.76
C ALA A 131 -13.47 13.70 -3.41
N GLN A 132 -12.90 14.45 -2.47
CA GLN A 132 -13.37 15.78 -2.06
C GLN A 132 -13.06 16.85 -3.11
N SER A 133 -11.87 16.81 -3.71
CA SER A 133 -11.40 17.82 -4.67
C SER A 133 -11.60 17.42 -6.14
N LYS A 134 -12.41 16.39 -6.44
CA LYS A 134 -12.46 15.76 -7.78
C LYS A 134 -12.72 16.72 -8.95
N SER A 135 -13.44 17.82 -8.71
CA SER A 135 -13.73 18.86 -9.71
C SER A 135 -12.48 19.60 -10.21
N SER A 136 -11.38 19.58 -9.45
CA SER A 136 -10.09 20.16 -9.87
C SER A 136 -9.33 19.28 -10.87
N PHE A 137 -9.83 18.07 -11.17
CA PHE A 137 -9.16 17.11 -12.05
C PHE A 137 -9.93 16.90 -13.35
N VAL A 138 -9.19 16.46 -14.38
CA VAL A 138 -9.76 16.22 -15.71
C VAL A 138 -10.77 15.09 -15.62
N LYS A 139 -12.04 15.42 -15.83
CA LYS A 139 -13.14 14.46 -15.91
C LYS A 139 -13.17 13.81 -17.29
N GLN A 140 -13.31 12.50 -17.32
CA GLN A 140 -13.42 11.70 -18.54
C GLN A 140 -14.48 10.61 -18.38
N LYS A 141 -14.72 9.85 -19.45
CA LYS A 141 -15.76 8.82 -19.53
C LYS A 141 -15.17 7.45 -19.79
N ILE A 142 -15.58 6.46 -19.01
CA ILE A 142 -15.19 5.06 -19.20
C ILE A 142 -15.68 4.59 -20.56
N SER A 143 -14.77 4.09 -21.39
CA SER A 143 -15.11 3.47 -22.67
C SER A 143 -15.33 1.96 -22.51
N LYS A 144 -14.46 1.29 -21.75
CA LYS A 144 -14.57 -0.14 -21.42
C LYS A 144 -13.72 -0.47 -20.18
N THR A 145 -14.27 -1.26 -19.28
CA THR A 145 -13.48 -1.91 -18.23
C THR A 145 -13.52 -3.41 -18.36
N THR A 146 -12.36 -4.04 -18.31
CA THR A 146 -12.19 -5.48 -18.15
C THR A 146 -11.59 -5.76 -16.77
N LYS A 147 -11.44 -7.04 -16.43
CA LYS A 147 -10.80 -7.48 -15.20
C LYS A 147 -9.77 -8.53 -15.57
N TYR A 148 -8.68 -8.53 -14.82
CA TYR A 148 -7.70 -9.60 -14.87
C TYR A 148 -7.29 -10.00 -13.45
N PHE A 149 -6.73 -11.20 -13.35
CA PHE A 149 -6.46 -11.88 -12.09
C PHE A 149 -5.29 -12.84 -12.27
N THR A 150 -4.78 -13.38 -11.17
CA THR A 150 -3.70 -14.35 -11.15
C THR A 150 -4.24 -15.68 -10.65
N PRO A 151 -4.46 -16.68 -11.53
CA PRO A 151 -4.97 -17.98 -11.13
C PRO A 151 -4.07 -18.67 -10.11
N LEU A 152 -4.69 -19.31 -9.12
CA LEU A 152 -4.02 -20.19 -8.15
C LEU A 152 -4.16 -21.64 -8.59
N PHE A 153 -3.04 -22.33 -8.70
CA PHE A 153 -2.98 -23.78 -8.92
C PHE A 153 -2.27 -24.46 -7.75
N ALA A 154 -2.84 -25.56 -7.27
CA ALA A 154 -2.22 -26.35 -6.20
C ALA A 154 -0.91 -27.02 -6.66
N ASP A 155 -0.88 -27.50 -7.91
CA ASP A 155 0.22 -28.26 -8.50
C ASP A 155 0.34 -28.02 -10.02
N LEU A 156 1.54 -28.29 -10.55
CA LEU A 156 1.84 -28.30 -11.99
C LEU A 156 1.74 -29.73 -12.55
N ASN A 157 0.54 -30.23 -12.77
CA ASN A 157 0.39 -31.34 -13.73
C ASN A 157 0.50 -30.77 -15.15
N ASN A 158 1.00 -31.56 -16.12
CA ASN A 158 1.35 -31.08 -17.46
C ASN A 158 0.24 -30.23 -18.13
N GLY A 159 -1.04 -30.56 -17.92
CA GLY A 159 -2.18 -29.77 -18.39
C GLY A 159 -2.32 -28.40 -17.72
N ARG A 160 -2.12 -28.30 -16.39
CA ARG A 160 -2.18 -27.05 -15.62
C ARG A 160 -0.99 -26.13 -15.91
N ARG A 161 0.18 -26.70 -16.21
CA ARG A 161 1.35 -25.93 -16.67
C ARG A 161 1.08 -25.21 -17.98
N ARG A 162 0.53 -25.91 -18.98
CA ARG A 162 0.16 -25.31 -20.27
C ARG A 162 -0.90 -24.22 -20.08
N LEU A 163 -1.90 -24.46 -19.23
CA LEU A 163 -2.91 -23.46 -18.89
C LEU A 163 -2.28 -22.20 -18.26
N CYS A 164 -1.44 -22.36 -17.24
CA CYS A 164 -0.73 -21.26 -16.59
C CYS A 164 0.13 -20.45 -17.59
N LEU A 165 0.83 -21.11 -18.51
CA LEU A 165 1.63 -20.44 -19.56
C LEU A 165 0.77 -19.76 -20.64
N ASN A 166 -0.45 -20.24 -20.87
CA ASN A 166 -1.39 -19.70 -21.85
C ASN A 166 -2.25 -18.56 -21.29
N VAL A 167 -2.31 -18.37 -19.97
CA VAL A 167 -2.92 -17.17 -19.37
C VAL A 167 -1.96 -16.01 -19.63
N GLU A 168 -2.37 -15.09 -20.51
CA GLU A 168 -1.63 -13.86 -20.80
C GLU A 168 -1.50 -13.01 -19.52
N GLY A 169 -0.34 -13.06 -18.87
CA GLY A 169 -0.07 -12.35 -17.63
C GLY A 169 0.68 -13.21 -16.63
N SER A 170 0.04 -13.51 -15.50
CA SER A 170 0.64 -14.23 -14.37
C SER A 170 -0.26 -15.33 -13.83
N CYS A 171 0.35 -16.37 -13.26
CA CYS A 171 -0.30 -17.44 -12.50
C CYS A 171 0.60 -17.90 -11.35
N ILE A 172 0.01 -18.47 -10.31
CA ILE A 172 0.72 -18.97 -9.14
C ILE A 172 0.53 -20.47 -9.04
N VAL A 173 1.63 -21.20 -8.84
CA VAL A 173 1.59 -22.64 -8.63
C VAL A 173 2.44 -22.99 -7.43
N GLY A 174 1.80 -23.54 -6.39
CA GLY A 174 2.42 -23.66 -5.07
C GLY A 174 3.00 -22.32 -4.62
N ASN A 175 4.31 -22.29 -4.37
CA ASN A 175 5.02 -21.09 -3.95
C ASN A 175 5.77 -20.35 -5.09
N THR A 176 5.42 -20.64 -6.36
CA THR A 176 6.06 -20.00 -7.51
C THR A 176 5.09 -19.11 -8.25
N LEU A 177 5.45 -17.85 -8.43
CA LEU A 177 4.79 -16.92 -9.35
C LEU A 177 5.41 -17.07 -10.73
N TRP A 178 4.59 -17.49 -11.68
CA TRP A 178 4.90 -17.60 -13.09
C TRP A 178 4.37 -16.37 -13.80
N ASN A 179 5.23 -15.67 -14.51
CA ASN A 179 4.86 -14.51 -15.32
C ASN A 179 5.29 -14.74 -16.77
N TYR A 180 4.45 -14.32 -17.71
CA TYR A 180 4.78 -14.39 -19.13
C TYR A 180 6.02 -13.54 -19.48
N PRO A 181 6.93 -13.98 -20.37
CA PRO A 181 6.98 -15.27 -21.07
C PRO A 181 7.86 -16.30 -20.32
N ALA A 182 7.37 -16.85 -19.20
CA ALA A 182 8.01 -17.89 -18.38
C ALA A 182 9.10 -17.43 -17.37
N LYS A 183 9.01 -16.20 -16.86
CA LYS A 183 9.77 -15.81 -15.66
C LYS A 183 9.18 -16.48 -14.42
N ARG A 184 10.05 -17.10 -13.62
CA ARG A 184 9.69 -17.77 -12.37
C ARG A 184 10.24 -17.00 -11.20
N THR A 185 9.38 -16.70 -10.24
CA THR A 185 9.78 -16.02 -9.01
C THR A 185 9.32 -16.84 -7.82
N ASN A 186 10.24 -17.18 -6.92
CA ASN A 186 9.88 -17.84 -5.67
C ASN A 186 9.22 -16.81 -4.74
N LEU A 187 7.96 -17.07 -4.36
CA LEU A 187 7.15 -16.19 -3.55
C LEU A 187 7.69 -16.01 -2.13
N THR A 188 8.57 -16.89 -1.62
CA THR A 188 9.25 -16.64 -0.33
C THR A 188 10.31 -15.54 -0.42
N HIS A 189 10.90 -15.31 -1.60
CA HIS A 189 12.07 -14.42 -1.76
C HIS A 189 11.75 -13.12 -2.50
N THR A 190 10.48 -12.88 -2.85
CA THR A 190 10.03 -11.64 -3.52
C THR A 190 9.04 -10.88 -2.69
N SER A 191 9.07 -9.55 -2.77
CA SER A 191 8.01 -8.70 -2.26
C SER A 191 6.78 -8.71 -3.17
N CYS A 192 6.87 -9.03 -4.46
CA CYS A 192 5.69 -9.12 -5.33
C CYS A 192 4.95 -10.44 -5.14
N LYS A 193 3.79 -10.41 -4.47
CA LYS A 193 3.04 -11.64 -4.14
C LYS A 193 1.93 -11.98 -5.13
N PHE A 194 1.33 -10.97 -5.78
CA PHE A 194 0.11 -11.18 -6.57
C PHE A 194 0.37 -11.31 -8.06
N GLY A 195 1.34 -10.58 -8.59
CA GLY A 195 1.63 -10.56 -10.01
C GLY A 195 2.62 -9.47 -10.34
N PHE A 196 3.18 -9.55 -11.55
CA PHE A 196 4.00 -8.49 -12.11
C PHE A 196 3.26 -7.86 -13.28
N GLY A 197 3.29 -6.54 -13.36
CA GLY A 197 2.84 -5.86 -14.57
C GLY A 197 3.78 -6.14 -15.74
N ASN A 198 3.41 -5.69 -16.92
CA ASN A 198 4.30 -5.59 -18.06
C ASN A 198 4.84 -4.15 -18.15
N GLY A 199 6.11 -3.98 -18.52
CA GLY A 199 6.63 -2.69 -18.96
C GLY A 199 8.13 -2.44 -18.82
N LYS A 200 8.61 -1.60 -19.74
CA LYS A 200 10.04 -1.28 -19.93
C LYS A 200 10.57 -0.25 -18.94
N ASN A 201 9.72 0.64 -18.42
CA ASN A 201 10.14 1.70 -17.51
C ASN A 201 9.83 1.37 -16.04
N LYS A 202 10.89 1.06 -15.28
CA LYS A 202 10.84 0.69 -13.85
C LYS A 202 10.96 1.89 -12.89
N THR A 203 11.12 3.13 -13.38
CA THR A 203 11.37 4.28 -12.51
C THR A 203 10.24 4.59 -11.52
N TYR A 204 9.00 4.21 -11.83
CA TYR A 204 7.83 4.56 -11.03
C TYR A 204 7.44 3.50 -9.98
N ASN A 205 7.52 2.23 -10.38
CA ASN A 205 7.35 1.09 -9.52
C ASN A 205 8.53 0.15 -9.82
N PRO A 206 9.65 0.27 -9.08
CA PRO A 206 10.88 -0.47 -9.38
C PRO A 206 10.68 -1.98 -9.28
N THR A 207 9.73 -2.42 -8.45
CA THR A 207 9.36 -3.82 -8.28
C THR A 207 8.37 -4.28 -9.34
N ASN A 208 7.60 -3.35 -9.91
CA ASN A 208 6.55 -3.60 -10.91
C ASN A 208 5.51 -4.62 -10.41
N CYS A 209 5.30 -4.68 -9.08
CA CYS A 209 4.26 -5.52 -8.49
C CYS A 209 2.88 -4.94 -8.78
N LEU A 210 1.91 -5.81 -8.99
CA LEU A 210 0.50 -5.46 -9.07
C LEU A 210 -0.15 -5.55 -7.69
N ASP A 211 -0.88 -4.51 -7.31
CA ASP A 211 -1.67 -4.43 -6.08
C ASP A 211 -3.14 -4.71 -6.40
N PRO A 212 -3.73 -5.82 -5.90
CA PRO A 212 -5.12 -6.20 -6.14
C PRO A 212 -6.08 -5.04 -5.90
N CYS A 213 -7.06 -4.81 -6.77
CA CYS A 213 -8.09 -3.78 -6.60
C CYS A 213 -7.58 -2.33 -6.47
N LYS A 214 -6.28 -2.09 -6.68
CA LYS A 214 -5.61 -0.78 -6.64
C LYS A 214 -4.82 -0.51 -7.90
N THR A 215 -4.37 -1.55 -8.60
CA THR A 215 -3.64 -1.42 -9.86
C THR A 215 -4.57 -1.63 -11.05
N ILE A 216 -4.36 -0.83 -12.10
CA ILE A 216 -5.02 -0.99 -13.40
C ILE A 216 -4.01 -1.00 -14.53
N ALA A 217 -4.37 -1.69 -15.61
CA ALA A 217 -3.72 -1.56 -16.91
C ALA A 217 -4.43 -0.50 -17.76
N ALA A 218 -3.66 0.33 -18.45
CA ALA A 218 -4.19 1.40 -19.29
C ALA A 218 -3.27 1.65 -20.50
N ASP A 219 -3.76 2.44 -21.46
CA ASP A 219 -2.92 2.95 -22.55
C ASP A 219 -1.90 3.95 -22.01
N GLN A 220 -0.63 3.59 -22.01
CA GLN A 220 0.44 4.41 -21.40
C GLN A 220 0.83 5.64 -22.21
N SER A 221 0.42 5.75 -23.47
CA SER A 221 0.56 6.99 -24.23
C SER A 221 -0.39 8.09 -23.73
N ILE A 222 -1.48 7.68 -23.06
CA ILE A 222 -2.54 8.57 -22.57
C ILE A 222 -2.47 8.70 -21.04
N TYR A 223 -2.32 7.56 -20.35
CA TYR A 223 -2.20 7.48 -18.89
C TYR A 223 -0.86 6.83 -18.56
N PRO A 224 0.24 7.59 -18.50
CA PRO A 224 1.55 7.05 -18.17
C PRO A 224 1.54 6.33 -16.81
N LYS A 225 2.40 5.31 -16.63
CA LYS A 225 2.67 4.73 -15.30
C LYS A 225 2.97 5.86 -14.33
N GLY A 226 2.25 5.93 -13.23
CA GLY A 226 2.14 7.22 -12.55
C GLY A 226 0.75 7.63 -12.21
N THR A 227 -0.08 7.52 -13.24
CA THR A 227 -1.34 8.21 -13.30
C THR A 227 -2.28 7.55 -12.32
N LEU A 228 -2.96 8.38 -11.55
CA LEU A 228 -3.99 7.92 -10.65
C LEU A 228 -5.34 8.23 -11.28
N VAL A 229 -6.22 7.24 -11.24
CA VAL A 229 -7.57 7.30 -11.80
C VAL A 229 -8.54 7.13 -10.65
N PHE A 230 -9.36 8.14 -10.39
CA PHE A 230 -10.44 8.05 -9.42
C PHE A 230 -11.75 7.76 -10.15
N ILE A 231 -12.39 6.64 -9.81
CA ILE A 231 -13.67 6.20 -10.38
C ILE A 231 -14.70 6.18 -9.24
N PRO A 232 -15.54 7.22 -9.09
CA PRO A 232 -16.51 7.29 -8.01
C PRO A 232 -17.42 6.06 -7.93
N GLY A 233 -17.83 5.52 -9.09
CA GLY A 233 -18.68 4.33 -9.16
C GLY A 233 -18.00 3.02 -8.71
N MET A 234 -16.70 3.04 -8.41
CA MET A 234 -15.99 1.92 -7.79
C MET A 234 -15.91 2.05 -6.26
N ALA A 235 -16.03 3.26 -5.70
CA ALA A 235 -15.97 3.45 -4.25
C ALA A 235 -17.09 2.63 -3.56
N GLY A 236 -16.74 1.94 -2.49
CA GLY A 236 -17.64 1.05 -1.75
C GLY A 236 -17.80 -0.35 -2.35
N LYS A 237 -17.38 -0.61 -3.59
CA LYS A 237 -17.42 -1.97 -4.15
C LYS A 237 -16.46 -2.89 -3.41
N ILE A 238 -16.85 -4.16 -3.26
CA ILE A 238 -16.05 -5.14 -2.54
C ILE A 238 -14.93 -5.68 -3.45
N CYS A 239 -13.69 -5.56 -2.98
CA CYS A 239 -12.52 -6.12 -3.65
C CYS A 239 -12.56 -7.67 -3.62
N PRO A 240 -12.46 -8.34 -4.77
CA PRO A 240 -12.47 -9.82 -4.82
C PRO A 240 -11.29 -10.51 -4.13
N GLN A 241 -10.16 -9.80 -3.91
CA GLN A 241 -9.02 -10.35 -3.16
C GLN A 241 -9.23 -10.25 -1.65
N SER A 242 -9.53 -9.05 -1.14
CA SER A 242 -9.55 -8.77 0.30
C SER A 242 -10.93 -8.97 0.95
N GLY A 243 -12.00 -8.98 0.16
CA GLY A 243 -13.37 -8.97 0.67
C GLY A 243 -13.76 -7.66 1.36
N LYS A 244 -12.96 -6.59 1.20
CA LYS A 244 -13.20 -5.27 1.81
C LYS A 244 -13.61 -4.23 0.76
N PRO A 245 -14.34 -3.17 1.13
CA PRO A 245 -14.68 -2.08 0.23
C PRO A 245 -13.43 -1.37 -0.32
N VAL A 246 -13.45 -0.97 -1.58
CA VAL A 246 -12.40 -0.12 -2.18
C VAL A 246 -12.78 1.36 -2.09
N ASP A 247 -11.76 2.23 -2.08
CA ASP A 247 -11.94 3.69 -2.05
C ASP A 247 -12.17 4.32 -3.44
N GLY A 248 -12.10 3.53 -4.50
CA GLY A 248 -12.38 3.95 -5.88
C GLY A 248 -11.18 4.57 -6.60
N CYS A 249 -10.01 4.63 -5.98
CA CYS A 249 -8.79 5.10 -6.62
C CYS A 249 -7.90 3.96 -7.10
N PHE A 250 -7.36 4.15 -8.29
CA PHE A 250 -6.55 3.15 -8.98
C PHE A 250 -5.28 3.78 -9.55
N VAL A 251 -4.15 3.10 -9.36
CA VAL A 251 -2.86 3.45 -9.91
C VAL A 251 -2.66 2.73 -11.24
N VAL A 252 -2.30 3.47 -12.29
CA VAL A 252 -1.82 2.87 -13.53
C VAL A 252 -0.42 2.29 -13.30
N GLY A 253 -0.36 0.97 -13.08
CA GLY A 253 0.88 0.23 -12.81
C GLY A 253 1.30 -0.70 -13.96
N ASP A 254 0.37 -1.04 -14.85
CA ASP A 254 0.55 -2.09 -15.85
C ASP A 254 0.46 -1.58 -17.30
N ILE A 255 1.18 -2.23 -18.23
CA ILE A 255 0.96 -2.08 -19.68
C ILE A 255 -0.08 -3.12 -20.09
N GLY A 256 -1.29 -2.66 -20.40
CA GLY A 256 -2.20 -3.46 -21.18
C GLY A 256 -1.77 -3.38 -22.64
N HIS A 257 -1.02 -4.36 -23.15
CA HIS A 257 -0.57 -4.32 -24.56
C HIS A 257 -1.75 -4.21 -25.54
N ALA A 258 -2.86 -4.87 -25.20
CA ALA A 258 -4.14 -4.80 -25.90
C ALA A 258 -5.05 -3.63 -25.47
N ILE A 259 -4.66 -2.86 -24.46
CA ILE A 259 -5.43 -1.73 -23.93
C ILE A 259 -4.97 -0.44 -24.63
N LYS A 260 -5.80 0.02 -25.56
CA LYS A 260 -5.58 1.23 -26.36
C LYS A 260 -6.73 2.21 -26.20
N GLY A 261 -6.43 3.51 -26.21
CA GLY A 261 -7.40 4.60 -26.21
C GLY A 261 -7.83 5.10 -24.82
N LYS A 262 -8.54 6.24 -24.81
CA LYS A 262 -9.02 6.91 -23.61
C LYS A 262 -10.11 6.09 -22.90
N GLY A 263 -10.10 6.12 -21.57
CA GLY A 263 -11.13 5.53 -20.71
C GLY A 263 -11.23 4.00 -20.75
N ARG A 264 -10.23 3.31 -21.35
CA ARG A 264 -10.16 1.86 -21.36
C ARG A 264 -9.21 1.38 -20.27
N PHE A 265 -9.71 0.58 -19.35
CA PHE A 265 -8.94 0.08 -18.21
C PHE A 265 -9.13 -1.42 -18.04
N ASP A 266 -8.07 -2.11 -17.60
CA ASP A 266 -8.17 -3.48 -17.09
C ASP A 266 -7.94 -3.45 -15.59
N LEU A 267 -8.92 -3.90 -14.81
CA LEU A 267 -8.87 -3.85 -13.35
C LEU A 267 -8.18 -5.09 -12.81
N PHE A 268 -7.03 -4.93 -12.14
CA PHE A 268 -6.39 -6.06 -11.48
C PHE A 268 -7.17 -6.43 -10.23
N THR A 269 -7.58 -7.67 -10.10
CA THR A 269 -8.44 -8.10 -8.98
C THR A 269 -7.74 -9.02 -7.98
N GLY A 270 -6.47 -9.34 -8.22
CA GLY A 270 -5.67 -10.22 -7.38
C GLY A 270 -5.74 -11.68 -7.81
N GLU A 271 -5.63 -12.57 -6.83
CA GLU A 271 -5.62 -14.01 -7.03
C GLU A 271 -7.02 -14.53 -7.38
N CYS A 272 -7.05 -15.54 -8.24
CA CYS A 272 -8.26 -16.29 -8.53
C CYS A 272 -8.17 -17.70 -7.98
N LYS A 273 -8.98 -18.02 -6.96
CA LYS A 273 -9.08 -19.37 -6.40
C LYS A 273 -9.95 -20.27 -7.27
N ASN A 274 -11.08 -19.77 -7.74
CA ASN A 274 -12.05 -20.52 -8.56
C ASN A 274 -11.87 -20.22 -10.06
N TYR A 275 -10.67 -20.50 -10.59
CA TYR A 275 -10.38 -20.31 -12.01
C TYR A 275 -11.07 -21.35 -12.90
N LYS A 276 -11.70 -20.91 -13.97
CA LYS A 276 -12.38 -21.74 -14.97
C LYS A 276 -11.59 -21.75 -16.27
N ALA A 277 -10.85 -22.83 -16.51
CA ALA A 277 -9.91 -22.95 -17.62
C ALA A 277 -10.56 -22.93 -19.01
N ASN A 278 -11.76 -23.49 -19.16
CA ASN A 278 -12.50 -23.53 -20.42
C ASN A 278 -12.97 -22.15 -20.88
N THR A 279 -13.28 -21.25 -19.95
CA THR A 279 -13.77 -19.90 -20.24
C THR A 279 -12.73 -18.82 -19.98
N ASN A 280 -11.57 -19.17 -19.41
CA ASN A 280 -10.57 -18.24 -18.91
C ASN A 280 -11.18 -17.16 -17.98
N THR A 281 -12.04 -17.58 -17.04
CA THR A 281 -12.73 -16.66 -16.11
C THR A 281 -12.46 -16.99 -14.65
N CYS A 282 -12.67 -16.00 -13.78
CA CYS A 282 -12.62 -16.19 -12.34
C CYS A 282 -14.03 -16.19 -11.75
N ALA A 283 -14.39 -17.28 -11.06
CA ALA A 283 -15.69 -17.44 -10.42
C ALA A 283 -15.68 -17.10 -8.91
N ASP A 284 -14.68 -16.34 -8.46
CA ASP A 284 -14.62 -15.90 -7.06
C ASP A 284 -15.74 -14.91 -6.72
N LYS A 285 -16.09 -14.88 -5.44
CA LYS A 285 -17.08 -13.93 -4.90
C LYS A 285 -16.69 -12.49 -5.26
N TYR A 286 -17.71 -11.67 -5.53
CA TYR A 286 -17.60 -10.25 -5.91
C TYR A 286 -16.98 -9.98 -7.29
N MET A 287 -16.49 -11.01 -7.99
CA MET A 287 -15.84 -10.79 -9.29
C MET A 287 -16.79 -10.15 -10.31
N ASN A 288 -18.06 -10.56 -10.34
CA ASN A 288 -19.05 -10.01 -11.27
C ASN A 288 -19.44 -8.57 -10.94
N ASP A 289 -19.46 -8.22 -9.65
CA ASP A 289 -19.89 -6.91 -9.16
C ASP A 289 -18.77 -5.86 -9.22
N PHE A 290 -17.51 -6.30 -9.23
CA PHE A 290 -16.32 -5.46 -9.33
C PHE A 290 -16.10 -4.92 -10.75
N ARG A 291 -17.09 -4.18 -11.26
CA ARG A 291 -17.11 -3.56 -12.59
C ARG A 291 -17.70 -2.16 -12.51
N VAL A 292 -17.35 -1.33 -13.49
CA VAL A 292 -17.97 -0.01 -13.71
C VAL A 292 -18.58 0.04 -15.12
N ALA A 293 -19.72 0.69 -15.25
CA ALA A 293 -20.43 0.78 -16.53
C ALA A 293 -19.69 1.68 -17.54
N LYS A 294 -19.84 1.37 -18.83
CA LYS A 294 -19.47 2.28 -19.92
C LYS A 294 -20.22 3.60 -19.74
N GLY A 295 -19.55 4.73 -19.98
CA GLY A 295 -20.10 6.07 -19.80
C GLY A 295 -20.07 6.59 -18.35
N ALA A 296 -19.65 5.78 -17.38
CA ALA A 296 -19.36 6.27 -16.04
C ALA A 296 -18.25 7.32 -16.07
N SER A 297 -18.34 8.31 -15.19
CA SER A 297 -17.32 9.35 -15.09
C SER A 297 -16.13 8.86 -14.26
N PHE A 298 -14.93 9.28 -14.64
CA PHE A 298 -13.73 9.15 -13.83
C PHE A 298 -12.89 10.42 -13.90
N TYR A 299 -11.96 10.56 -12.97
CA TYR A 299 -11.10 11.74 -12.84
C TYR A 299 -9.64 11.31 -12.92
N VAL A 300 -8.88 12.05 -13.73
CA VAL A 300 -7.46 11.78 -13.97
C VAL A 300 -6.62 12.71 -13.12
N VAL A 301 -5.83 12.14 -12.23
CA VAL A 301 -4.85 12.86 -11.43
C VAL A 301 -3.47 12.61 -12.06
N PRO A 302 -2.82 13.65 -12.62
CA PRO A 302 -1.53 13.50 -13.29
C PRO A 302 -0.48 12.92 -12.35
N ARG A 303 0.42 12.08 -12.88
CA ARG A 303 1.49 11.45 -12.08
C ARG A 303 2.42 12.42 -11.36
N SER A 304 2.53 13.66 -11.84
CA SER A 304 3.33 14.73 -11.22
C SER A 304 2.66 15.33 -9.98
N HIS A 305 1.34 15.13 -9.82
CA HIS A 305 0.58 15.63 -8.70
C HIS A 305 1.03 15.00 -7.38
N SER A 306 0.99 15.75 -6.27
CA SER A 306 1.38 15.27 -4.95
C SER A 306 0.55 14.07 -4.50
N LEU A 307 -0.78 14.13 -4.66
CA LEU A 307 -1.70 13.05 -4.29
C LEU A 307 -1.46 11.75 -5.08
N ALA A 308 -1.16 11.85 -6.38
CA ALA A 308 -0.80 10.67 -7.17
C ALA A 308 0.51 10.03 -6.69
N ARG A 309 1.53 10.83 -6.37
CA ARG A 309 2.79 10.32 -5.80
C ARG A 309 2.59 9.69 -4.42
N SER A 310 1.76 10.30 -3.57
CA SER A 310 1.44 9.75 -2.25
C SER A 310 0.82 8.37 -2.33
N MET A 311 -0.18 8.17 -3.21
CA MET A 311 -0.81 6.86 -3.43
C MET A 311 0.18 5.76 -3.82
N VAL A 312 1.19 6.14 -4.58
CA VAL A 312 2.20 5.21 -5.11
C VAL A 312 3.19 4.86 -4.03
N ASP A 313 3.56 5.84 -3.23
CA ASP A 313 4.40 5.63 -2.06
C ASP A 313 3.70 4.74 -1.02
N ASP A 314 2.38 4.89 -0.84
CA ASP A 314 1.57 3.99 -0.01
C ASP A 314 1.61 2.56 -0.57
N GLN A 315 1.31 2.38 -1.86
CA GLN A 315 1.37 1.08 -2.53
C GLN A 315 2.76 0.43 -2.41
N ARG A 316 3.82 1.20 -2.66
CA ARG A 316 5.21 0.74 -2.52
C ARG A 316 5.55 0.36 -1.09
N SER A 317 5.13 1.16 -0.11
CA SER A 317 5.37 0.87 1.31
C SER A 317 4.70 -0.44 1.71
N THR A 318 3.48 -0.69 1.24
CA THR A 318 2.77 -1.97 1.45
C THR A 318 3.49 -3.15 0.83
N ILE A 319 4.00 -2.99 -0.40
CA ILE A 319 4.80 -4.02 -1.09
C ILE A 319 6.09 -4.33 -0.29
N GLU A 320 6.82 -3.30 0.11
CA GLU A 320 8.09 -3.41 0.85
C GLU A 320 7.89 -4.02 2.25
N ALA A 321 6.75 -3.74 2.90
CA ALA A 321 6.33 -4.36 4.15
C ALA A 321 5.84 -5.81 3.98
N GLY A 322 5.89 -6.37 2.77
CA GLY A 322 5.49 -7.74 2.49
C GLY A 322 3.98 -7.97 2.57
N TRP A 323 3.17 -6.94 2.29
CA TRP A 323 1.70 -6.97 2.32
C TRP A 323 1.08 -7.27 3.68
N ARG A 324 1.89 -7.17 4.74
CA ARG A 324 1.39 -7.18 6.10
C ARG A 324 0.69 -5.84 6.36
N PRO A 325 -0.45 -5.82 7.08
CA PRO A 325 -0.89 -4.57 7.67
C PRO A 325 0.26 -3.99 8.51
N PRO A 326 0.46 -2.67 8.53
CA PRO A 326 1.19 -2.09 9.65
C PRO A 326 0.44 -2.51 10.92
N GLU A 327 1.14 -3.08 11.91
CA GLU A 327 0.53 -3.68 13.12
C GLU A 327 -0.33 -2.72 13.96
N TYR A 328 -0.48 -1.45 13.56
CA TYR A 328 -1.15 -0.42 14.32
C TYR A 328 -2.40 0.22 13.67
N ILE A 329 -3.04 -0.41 12.67
CA ILE A 329 -4.39 0.01 12.27
C ILE A 329 -5.41 -0.86 13.00
N GLN A 330 -5.62 -0.60 14.29
CA GLN A 330 -6.96 -0.79 14.85
C GLN A 330 -7.84 0.29 14.21
N TYR A 331 -8.76 -0.13 13.35
CA TYR A 331 -9.90 0.72 13.04
C TYR A 331 -10.64 0.93 14.35
N ALA A 332 -10.86 2.19 14.71
CA ALA A 332 -11.98 2.52 15.56
C ALA A 332 -13.24 2.02 14.84
N GLU A 333 -13.69 0.81 15.19
CA GLU A 333 -15.06 0.35 14.91
C GLU A 333 -15.99 1.15 15.82
N GLY A 334 -16.13 2.44 15.53
CA GLY A 334 -17.23 3.24 16.06
C GLY A 334 -18.48 2.93 15.23
N PRO A 335 -19.65 2.71 15.85
CA PRO A 335 -20.88 2.48 15.10
C PRO A 335 -21.18 3.68 14.20
N ILE A 336 -21.46 3.39 12.93
CA ILE A 336 -22.01 4.36 11.99
C ILE A 336 -23.41 4.71 12.50
N GLN A 337 -23.54 5.84 13.19
CA GLN A 337 -24.86 6.43 13.41
C GLN A 337 -25.42 6.83 12.05
N GLN A 338 -26.55 6.23 11.69
CA GLN A 338 -27.39 6.67 10.60
C GLN A 338 -27.88 8.07 10.94
N THR A 339 -27.44 9.08 10.20
CA THR A 339 -28.14 10.36 10.14
C THR A 339 -29.19 10.25 9.05
N GLU A 340 -30.46 10.20 9.46
CA GLU A 340 -31.61 10.48 8.60
C GLU A 340 -31.48 11.92 8.05
N PHE A 341 -31.61 12.06 6.73
CA PHE A 341 -32.12 13.23 6.04
C PHE A 341 -32.80 12.80 4.74
#